data_AF-A0A1B6NW51-F1
#
_entry.id   AF-A0A1B6NW51-F1
#
_cell.length_a   1.000
_cell.length_b   1.000
_cell.length_c   1.000
_cell.angle_alpha   90.00
_cell.angle_beta   90.00
_cell.angle_gamma   90.00
#
_symmetry.space_group_name_H-M   'P 1'
#
loop_
_entity.id
_entity.type
_entity.pdbx_description
1 polymer ?
#
loop_
_entity_poly.entity_id
_entity_poly.type
_entity_poly.pdbx_seq_one_letter_code
_entity_poly.pdbx_strand_id
1 'polypeptide(L)'
;MRISTNQIYDQNMRSIMQNQGDLAKTQEQLASGKRIITPSDDPVGAAKVLRLTEEIDELTQFQRNNDLVTGSLEQQEAVLTNITESINRARTLIVQAGNGILDDPDKRAIGAELEQIKLEVFDLMNTQDADGNYLVCGLPIGQSSF
;
A
#
# COMPACT_ATOMS: atom_id res chain seq x y z
N MET A 1 67.76 -18.54 -23.30
CA MET A 1 66.48 -18.56 -24.06
C MET A 1 66.48 -17.38 -25.02
N ARG A 2 66.27 -17.59 -26.33
CA ARG A 2 66.04 -16.49 -27.28
C ARG A 2 64.55 -16.18 -27.30
N ILE A 3 64.17 -15.06 -26.71
CA ILE A 3 62.83 -14.51 -26.90
C ILE A 3 62.82 -13.94 -28.33
N SER A 4 61.95 -14.44 -29.19
CA SER A 4 61.83 -13.92 -30.56
C SER A 4 61.13 -12.56 -30.54
N THR A 5 61.54 -11.63 -31.40
CA THR A 5 60.93 -10.29 -31.55
C THR A 5 59.40 -10.38 -31.75
N ASN A 6 58.93 -11.46 -32.40
CA ASN A 6 57.51 -11.75 -32.58
C ASN A 6 56.79 -12.06 -31.25
N GLN A 7 57.40 -12.79 -30.33
CA GLN A 7 56.82 -13.02 -28.99
C GLN A 7 56.70 -11.72 -28.19
N ILE A 8 57.66 -10.79 -28.34
CA ILE A 8 57.59 -9.47 -27.70
C ILE A 8 56.45 -8.65 -28.32
N TYR A 9 56.32 -8.65 -29.65
CA TYR A 9 55.22 -7.94 -30.32
C TYR A 9 53.84 -8.51 -29.96
N ASP A 10 53.68 -9.83 -29.95
CA ASP A 10 52.43 -10.50 -29.56
C ASP A 10 52.06 -10.19 -28.11
N GLN A 11 53.04 -10.16 -27.20
CA GLN A 11 52.80 -9.82 -25.80
C GLN A 11 52.34 -8.36 -25.65
N ASN A 12 52.99 -7.42 -26.34
CA ASN A 12 52.57 -6.02 -26.36
C ASN A 12 51.17 -5.85 -26.95
N MET A 13 50.85 -6.55 -28.05
CA MET A 13 49.54 -6.48 -28.68
C MET A 13 48.43 -7.02 -27.76
N ARG A 14 48.67 -8.13 -27.05
CA ARG A 14 47.73 -8.64 -26.03
C ARG A 14 47.53 -7.65 -24.89
N SER A 15 48.60 -7.02 -24.40
CA SER A 15 48.50 -5.99 -23.35
C SER A 15 47.68 -4.78 -23.81
N ILE A 16 47.83 -4.33 -25.05
CA ILE A 16 47.01 -3.25 -25.62
C ILE A 16 45.54 -3.65 -25.70
N MET A 17 45.25 -4.86 -26.21
CA MET A 17 43.87 -5.34 -26.29
C MET A 17 43.22 -5.49 -24.91
N GLN A 18 43.98 -5.91 -23.90
CA GLN A 18 43.51 -6.02 -22.52
C GLN A 18 43.20 -4.65 -21.91
N ASN A 19 44.11 -3.67 -22.07
CA ASN A 19 43.89 -2.30 -21.62
C ASN A 19 42.69 -1.64 -22.30
N GLN A 20 42.47 -1.93 -23.60
CA GLN A 20 41.30 -1.42 -24.33
C GLN A 20 39.99 -1.97 -23.76
N GLY A 21 39.98 -3.25 -23.35
CA GLY A 21 38.84 -3.88 -22.67
C GLY A 21 38.57 -3.28 -21.28
N ASP A 22 39.62 -3.08 -20.48
CA ASP A 22 39.51 -2.48 -19.14
C ASP A 22 39.01 -1.02 -19.21
N LEU A 23 39.44 -0.27 -20.23
CA LEU A 23 38.95 1.08 -20.49
C LEU A 23 37.46 1.08 -20.85
N ALA A 24 37.04 0.19 -21.75
CA ALA A 24 35.63 0.07 -22.14
C ALA A 24 34.74 -0.27 -20.94
N LYS A 25 35.17 -1.21 -20.10
CA LYS A 25 34.47 -1.56 -18.85
C LYS A 25 34.39 -0.39 -17.88
N THR A 26 35.48 0.37 -17.71
CA THR A 26 35.49 1.56 -16.85
C THR A 26 34.54 2.64 -17.38
N GLN A 27 34.50 2.84 -18.70
CA GLN A 27 33.56 3.77 -19.33
C GLN A 27 32.10 3.35 -19.11
N GLU A 28 31.81 2.05 -19.15
CA GLU A 28 30.49 1.50 -18.86
C GLU A 28 30.09 1.69 -17.38
N GLN A 29 31.04 1.53 -16.45
CA GLN A 29 30.83 1.76 -15.02
C GLN A 29 30.56 3.24 -14.75
N LEU A 30 31.28 4.12 -15.44
CA LEU A 30 31.07 5.57 -15.35
C LEU A 30 29.71 5.98 -15.91
N ALA A 31 29.30 5.42 -17.06
CA ALA A 31 28.02 5.73 -17.69
C ALA A 31 26.82 5.23 -16.87
N SER A 32 26.94 4.03 -16.28
CA SER A 32 25.88 3.44 -15.44
C SER A 32 25.89 3.94 -14.00
N GLY A 33 27.00 4.50 -13.53
CA GLY A 33 27.24 4.85 -12.13
C GLY A 33 27.34 3.64 -11.19
N LYS A 34 27.33 2.41 -11.73
CA LYS A 34 27.36 1.17 -10.95
C LYS A 34 28.72 0.51 -11.07
N ARG A 35 29.29 0.13 -9.93
CA ARG A 35 30.55 -0.65 -9.90
C ARG A 35 30.36 -2.06 -10.48
N ILE A 36 29.22 -2.68 -10.22
CA ILE A 36 28.90 -4.04 -10.70
C ILE A 36 27.89 -3.88 -11.85
N ILE A 37 28.32 -4.20 -13.05
CA ILE A 37 27.47 -4.14 -14.26
C ILE A 37 27.02 -5.55 -14.63
N THR A 38 27.98 -6.48 -14.70
CA THR A 38 27.68 -7.88 -14.94
C THR A 38 27.88 -8.69 -13.65
N PRO A 39 26.99 -9.66 -13.36
CA PRO A 39 27.19 -10.58 -12.23
C PRO A 39 28.51 -11.37 -12.32
N SER A 40 29.07 -11.52 -13.53
CA SER A 40 30.36 -12.16 -13.78
C SER A 40 31.56 -11.38 -13.21
N ASP A 41 31.44 -10.06 -13.02
CA ASP A 41 32.54 -9.23 -12.51
C ASP A 41 32.79 -9.41 -11.01
N ASP A 42 31.72 -9.64 -10.25
CA ASP A 42 31.75 -9.84 -8.79
C ASP A 42 30.50 -10.63 -8.38
N PRO A 43 30.53 -11.98 -8.46
CA PRO A 43 29.34 -12.80 -8.18
C PRO A 43 28.87 -12.68 -6.73
N VAL A 44 29.78 -12.44 -5.78
CA VAL A 44 29.45 -12.25 -4.36
C VAL A 44 28.78 -10.90 -4.13
N GLY A 45 29.33 -9.83 -4.72
CA GLY A 45 28.74 -8.50 -4.69
C GLY A 45 27.39 -8.46 -5.39
N ALA A 46 27.27 -9.11 -6.56
CA ALA A 46 26.03 -9.20 -7.32
C ALA A 46 24.94 -9.95 -6.55
N ALA A 47 25.25 -11.07 -5.90
CA ALA A 47 24.31 -11.79 -5.05
C ALA A 47 23.82 -10.95 -3.87
N LYS A 48 24.70 -10.14 -3.26
CA LYS A 48 24.32 -9.22 -2.18
C LYS A 48 23.40 -8.10 -2.67
N VAL A 49 23.70 -7.52 -3.84
CA VAL A 49 22.86 -6.48 -4.46
C VAL A 49 21.49 -7.04 -4.83
N LEU A 50 21.43 -8.25 -5.39
CA LEU A 50 20.17 -8.92 -5.71
C LEU A 50 19.31 -9.10 -4.46
N ARG A 51 19.88 -9.68 -3.39
CA ARG A 51 19.16 -9.86 -2.12
C ARG A 51 18.64 -8.55 -1.53
N LEU A 52 19.45 -7.48 -1.57
CA LEU A 52 19.01 -6.16 -1.11
C LEU A 52 17.91 -5.58 -2.00
N THR A 53 17.93 -5.86 -3.29
CA THR A 53 16.87 -5.44 -4.23
C THR A 53 15.57 -6.17 -3.92
N GLU A 54 15.63 -7.48 -3.70
CA GLU A 54 14.47 -8.28 -3.27
C GLU A 54 13.90 -7.76 -1.95
N GLU A 55 14.74 -7.46 -0.96
CA GLU A 55 14.31 -6.90 0.33
C GLU A 55 13.66 -5.51 0.17
N ILE A 56 14.19 -4.66 -0.72
CA ILE A 56 13.56 -3.37 -1.05
C ILE A 56 12.20 -3.56 -1.72
N ASP A 57 12.09 -4.51 -2.65
CA ASP A 57 10.84 -4.80 -3.35
C ASP A 57 9.77 -5.33 -2.38
N GLU A 58 10.15 -6.21 -1.46
CA GLU A 58 9.30 -6.69 -0.37
C GLU A 58 8.84 -5.55 0.54
N LEU A 59 9.76 -4.69 0.98
CA LEU A 59 9.42 -3.51 1.80
C LEU A 59 8.47 -2.56 1.07
N THR A 60 8.68 -2.35 -0.24
CA THR A 60 7.80 -1.51 -1.06
C THR A 60 6.40 -2.12 -1.16
N GLN A 61 6.30 -3.45 -1.26
CA GLN A 61 5.00 -4.13 -1.21
C GLN A 61 4.33 -4.00 0.16
N PHE A 62 5.08 -4.11 1.26
CA PHE A 62 4.52 -3.89 2.60
C PHE A 62 4.05 -2.47 2.82
N GLN A 63 4.74 -1.46 2.26
CA GLN A 63 4.28 -0.07 2.29
C GLN A 63 2.95 0.08 1.56
N ARG A 64 2.85 -0.43 0.33
CA ARG A 64 1.57 -0.42 -0.42
C ARG A 64 0.44 -1.11 0.34
N ASN A 65 0.71 -2.25 0.95
CA ASN A 65 -0.28 -2.97 1.75
C ASN A 65 -0.73 -2.15 2.97
N ASN A 66 0.20 -1.48 3.65
CA ASN A 66 -0.14 -0.60 4.78
C ASN A 66 -0.98 0.60 4.33
N ASP A 67 -0.67 1.21 3.19
CA ASP A 67 -1.44 2.33 2.66
C ASP A 67 -2.88 1.91 2.36
N LEU A 68 -3.07 0.73 1.75
CA LEU A 68 -4.40 0.16 1.49
C LEU A 68 -5.18 -0.12 2.79
N VAL A 69 -4.53 -0.74 3.77
CA VAL A 69 -5.15 -1.03 5.07
C VAL A 69 -5.52 0.27 5.79
N THR A 70 -4.64 1.27 5.77
CA THR A 70 -4.89 2.57 6.41
C THR A 70 -6.07 3.28 5.76
N GLY A 71 -6.11 3.35 4.43
CA GLY A 71 -7.25 3.94 3.72
C GLY A 71 -8.57 3.22 4.01
N SER A 72 -8.56 1.89 4.09
CA SER A 72 -9.75 1.11 4.47
C SER A 72 -10.18 1.40 5.91
N LEU A 73 -9.24 1.49 6.86
CA LEU A 73 -9.53 1.81 8.26
C LEU A 73 -10.07 3.23 8.43
N GLU A 74 -9.53 4.22 7.71
CA GLU A 74 -10.03 5.60 7.73
C GLU A 74 -11.47 5.68 7.21
N GLN A 75 -11.79 4.93 6.15
CA GLN A 75 -13.15 4.85 5.64
C GLN A 75 -14.10 4.19 6.65
N GLN A 76 -13.67 3.11 7.32
CA GLN A 76 -14.43 2.47 8.39
C GLN A 76 -14.68 3.44 9.55
N GLU A 77 -13.66 4.19 9.97
CA GLU A 77 -13.76 5.17 11.05
C GLU A 77 -14.74 6.29 10.70
N ALA A 78 -14.75 6.77 9.46
CA ALA A 78 -15.71 7.75 8.98
C ALA A 78 -17.15 7.24 9.07
N VAL A 79 -17.40 5.99 8.64
CA VAL A 79 -18.75 5.38 8.73
C VAL A 79 -19.16 5.19 10.20
N LEU A 80 -18.26 4.71 11.06
CA LEU A 80 -18.52 4.55 12.49
C LEU A 80 -18.80 5.89 13.20
N THR A 81 -18.12 6.95 12.78
CA THR A 81 -18.37 8.31 13.27
C THR A 81 -19.80 8.75 12.91
N ASN A 82 -20.22 8.56 11.65
CA ASN A 82 -21.58 8.89 11.21
C ASN A 82 -22.66 8.09 11.96
N ILE A 83 -22.42 6.79 12.22
CA ILE A 83 -23.31 5.96 13.03
C ILE A 83 -23.41 6.53 14.45
N THR A 84 -22.28 6.91 15.05
CA THR A 84 -22.22 7.47 16.40
C THR A 84 -23.00 8.79 16.49
N GLU A 85 -22.86 9.67 15.49
CA GLU A 85 -23.63 10.92 15.40
C GLU A 85 -25.13 10.67 15.29
N SER A 86 -25.53 9.72 14.44
CA SER A 86 -26.93 9.30 14.26
C SER A 86 -27.54 8.80 15.57
N ILE A 87 -26.82 7.97 16.32
CA ILE A 87 -27.26 7.47 17.63
C ILE A 87 -27.35 8.60 18.67
N ASN A 88 -26.41 9.55 18.67
CA ASN A 88 -26.47 10.71 19.55
C ASN A 88 -27.68 11.62 19.25
N ARG A 89 -28.03 11.78 17.97
CA ARG A 89 -29.26 12.48 17.56
C ARG A 89 -30.51 11.74 18.05
N ALA A 90 -30.58 10.42 17.87
CA ALA A 90 -31.68 9.61 18.40
C ALA A 90 -31.81 9.75 19.92
N ARG A 91 -30.70 9.75 20.66
CA ARG A 91 -30.70 9.97 22.11
C ARG A 91 -31.30 11.33 22.48
N THR A 92 -30.94 12.38 21.74
CA THR A 92 -31.46 13.74 21.96
C THR A 92 -32.97 13.79 21.75
N LEU A 93 -33.46 13.17 20.68
CA LEU A 93 -34.88 13.05 20.37
C LEU A 93 -35.66 12.27 21.44
N ILE A 94 -35.08 11.18 21.97
CA ILE A 94 -35.70 10.40 23.06
C ILE A 94 -35.81 11.24 24.33
N VAL A 95 -34.77 12.01 24.68
CA VAL A 95 -34.81 12.91 25.84
C VAL A 95 -35.87 14.00 25.64
N GLN A 96 -35.99 14.54 24.43
CA GLN A 96 -37.03 15.51 24.08
C GLN A 96 -38.44 14.93 24.18
N ALA A 97 -38.66 13.69 23.72
CA ALA A 97 -39.94 13.00 23.82
C ALA A 97 -40.34 12.67 25.27
N GLY A 98 -39.35 12.51 26.17
CA GLY A 98 -39.55 12.32 27.61
C GLY A 98 -39.99 13.59 28.35
N ASN A 99 -39.95 14.76 27.70
CA ASN A 99 -40.41 16.01 28.31
C ASN A 99 -41.95 16.06 28.33
N GLY A 100 -42.55 16.19 29.53
CA GLY A 100 -43.99 16.04 29.75
C GLY A 100 -44.91 17.12 29.15
N ILE A 101 -44.33 18.11 28.44
CA ILE A 101 -45.04 19.22 27.79
C ILE A 101 -45.45 18.86 26.35
N LEU A 102 -44.92 17.76 25.79
CA LEU A 102 -45.15 17.39 24.38
C LEU A 102 -46.50 16.70 24.16
N ASP A 103 -47.27 17.20 23.19
CA ASP A 103 -48.55 16.63 22.78
C ASP A 103 -48.37 15.36 21.90
N ASP A 104 -49.40 14.53 21.81
CA ASP A 104 -49.41 13.29 21.01
C ASP A 104 -49.01 13.42 19.52
N PRO A 105 -49.35 14.48 18.77
CA PRO A 105 -48.84 14.67 17.41
C PRO A 105 -47.33 14.92 17.37
N ASP A 106 -46.76 15.65 18.33
CA ASP A 106 -45.33 15.94 18.39
C ASP A 106 -44.52 14.68 18.72
N LYS A 107 -45.04 13.84 19.63
CA LYS A 107 -44.44 12.53 19.93
C LYS A 107 -44.44 11.60 18.71
N ARG A 108 -45.49 11.66 17.89
CA ARG A 108 -45.55 10.91 16.61
C ARG A 108 -44.55 11.42 15.58
N ALA A 109 -44.34 12.73 15.50
CA ALA A 109 -43.31 13.31 14.63
C ALA A 109 -41.90 12.88 15.05
N ILE A 110 -41.59 12.90 16.36
CA ILE A 110 -40.32 12.39 16.88
C ILE A 110 -40.17 10.88 16.60
N GLY A 111 -41.24 10.11 16.74
CA GLY A 111 -41.23 8.68 16.39
C GLY A 111 -40.87 8.41 14.93
N ALA A 112 -41.39 9.21 14.00
CA ALA A 112 -41.05 9.12 12.58
C ALA A 112 -39.58 9.50 12.32
N GLU A 113 -39.05 10.51 13.00
CA GLU A 113 -37.63 10.89 12.89
C GLU A 113 -36.70 9.81 13.45
N LEU A 114 -37.07 9.16 14.56
CA LEU A 114 -36.33 8.00 15.10
C LEU A 114 -36.34 6.81 14.14
N GLU A 115 -37.44 6.58 13.43
CA GLU A 115 -37.52 5.52 12.42
C GLU A 115 -36.60 5.82 11.22
N GLN A 116 -36.52 7.08 10.78
CA GLN A 116 -35.58 7.51 9.75
C GLN A 116 -34.13 7.32 10.19
N ILE A 117 -33.78 7.70 11.42
CA ILE A 117 -32.43 7.50 11.96
C ILE A 117 -32.08 6.00 12.04
N LYS A 118 -33.05 5.14 12.38
CA LYS A 118 -32.85 3.68 12.37
C LYS A 118 -32.51 3.17 10.97
N LEU A 119 -33.20 3.67 9.94
CA LEU A 119 -32.93 3.31 8.55
C LEU A 119 -31.55 3.82 8.10
N GLU A 120 -31.20 5.06 8.44
CA GLU A 120 -29.89 5.64 8.14
C GLU A 120 -28.75 4.83 8.76
N VAL A 121 -28.87 4.43 10.03
CA VAL A 121 -27.88 3.56 10.69
C VAL A 121 -27.80 2.20 9.99
N PHE A 122 -28.93 1.62 9.58
CA PHE A 122 -28.95 0.36 8.85
C PHE A 122 -28.24 0.47 7.49
N ASP A 123 -28.45 1.55 6.76
CA ASP A 123 -27.76 1.82 5.49
C ASP A 123 -26.26 2.03 5.70
N LEU A 124 -25.87 2.79 6.72
CA LEU A 124 -24.46 3.00 7.08
C LEU A 124 -23.76 1.68 7.45
N MET A 125 -24.43 0.80 8.18
CA MET A 125 -23.90 -0.54 8.52
C MET A 125 -23.70 -1.44 7.29
N ASN A 126 -24.46 -1.19 6.21
CA ASN A 126 -24.37 -1.90 4.95
C ASN A 126 -23.49 -1.20 3.91
N THR A 127 -22.73 -0.16 4.31
CA THR A 127 -21.81 0.53 3.40
C THR A 127 -20.74 -0.43 2.88
N GLN A 128 -20.57 -0.44 1.56
CA GLN A 128 -19.58 -1.25 0.86
C GLN A 128 -18.42 -0.39 0.35
N ASP A 129 -17.24 -1.00 0.30
CA ASP A 129 -16.06 -0.48 -0.39
C ASP A 129 -16.24 -0.61 -1.92
N ALA A 130 -15.35 0.01 -2.70
CA ALA A 130 -15.32 -0.05 -4.17
C ALA A 130 -15.23 -1.49 -4.70
N ASP A 131 -14.66 -2.41 -3.93
CA ASP A 131 -14.57 -3.84 -4.24
C ASP A 131 -15.81 -4.65 -3.82
N GLY A 132 -16.85 -4.00 -3.29
CA GLY A 132 -18.10 -4.63 -2.85
C GLY A 132 -18.02 -5.29 -1.46
N ASN A 133 -16.93 -5.07 -0.73
CA ASN A 133 -16.74 -5.59 0.62
C ASN A 133 -17.44 -4.70 1.64
N TYR A 134 -18.13 -5.28 2.62
CA TYR A 134 -18.69 -4.50 3.71
C TYR A 134 -17.61 -3.94 4.63
N LEU A 135 -17.73 -2.66 4.99
CA LEU A 135 -16.71 -1.94 5.77
C LEU A 135 -16.85 -2.18 7.28
N VAL A 136 -18.08 -2.16 7.82
CA VAL A 136 -18.32 -2.10 9.27
C VAL A 136 -18.73 -3.44 9.88
N CYS A 137 -19.45 -4.27 9.13
CA CYS A 137 -19.74 -5.62 9.55
C CYS A 137 -18.52 -6.49 9.24
N GLY A 138 -17.69 -6.76 10.26
CA GLY A 138 -16.48 -7.58 10.20
C GLY A 138 -16.70 -9.06 9.85
N LEU A 139 -17.62 -9.37 8.94
CA LEU A 139 -17.75 -10.65 8.29
C LEU A 139 -16.74 -10.72 7.13
N PRO A 140 -16.02 -11.84 6.99
CA PRO A 140 -15.11 -12.04 5.87
C PRO A 140 -15.89 -11.95 4.55
N ILE A 141 -15.34 -11.15 3.63
CA ILE A 141 -15.41 -11.29 2.17
C ILE A 141 -16.40 -12.37 1.69
N GLY A 142 -17.59 -11.94 1.23
CA GLY A 142 -18.44 -12.78 0.38
C GLY A 142 -19.75 -13.34 0.94
N GLN A 143 -20.33 -12.81 2.03
CA GLN A 143 -21.73 -13.11 2.36
C GLN A 143 -22.53 -11.85 2.68
N SER A 144 -23.64 -11.70 1.96
CA SER A 144 -24.68 -10.70 2.17
C SER A 144 -25.20 -10.75 3.61
N SER A 145 -25.16 -9.60 4.28
CA SER A 145 -25.77 -9.41 5.60
C SER A 145 -27.30 -9.32 5.46
N PHE A 146 -27.97 -10.45 5.71
CA PHE A 146 -29.42 -10.68 5.88
C PHE A 146 -30.39 -10.19 4.77
#